data_AF-A0A368F3M3-F1
#
_entry.id   AF-A0A368F3M3-F1
#
_cell.length_a   1.000
_cell.length_b   1.000
_cell.length_c   1.000
_cell.angle_alpha   90.00
_cell.angle_beta   90.00
_cell.angle_gamma   90.00
#
_symmetry.space_group_name_H-M   'P 1'
#
loop_
_entity.id
_entity.type
_entity.pdbx_description
1 polymer ?
#
loop_
_entity_poly.entity_id
_entity_poly.type
_entity_poly.pdbx_seq_one_letter_code
_entity_poly.pdbx_strand_id
1 'polypeptide(L)'
;MVAKTTAKGPSSIVTVDALQKETITEVACKFWAPFSKSHAAYSAPLVDTIYQHEMIATHFNPRKIIMLEFSQYLECYLWPNYTEEASEAHVMSIVIMLNEKFRERIDAWQCFVKKPEHFSSFIYRVLKLSLDETSRSNAEQCAIVTFLVNSFNSVEVDIVREQMNKLTHMSIWTNLLPSQREDMFGGSKVCC
;
A
#
# COMPACT_ATOMS: atom_id res chain seq x y z
N MET A 1 41.52 -32.39 -27.81
CA MET A 1 40.85 -32.18 -26.52
C MET A 1 40.14 -30.84 -26.58
N VAL A 2 38.82 -30.87 -26.75
CA VAL A 2 38.00 -29.69 -27.06
C VAL A 2 37.52 -29.03 -25.76
N ALA A 3 37.60 -27.70 -25.76
CA ALA A 3 37.26 -26.78 -24.69
C ALA A 3 35.81 -26.96 -24.17
N LYS A 4 35.63 -26.78 -22.86
CA LYS A 4 34.31 -26.62 -22.22
C LYS A 4 34.16 -25.17 -21.76
N THR A 5 33.49 -24.39 -22.59
CA THR A 5 33.02 -23.03 -22.26
C THR A 5 31.79 -23.15 -21.36
N THR A 6 31.90 -22.71 -20.11
CA THR A 6 30.76 -22.56 -19.20
C THR A 6 29.93 -21.35 -19.60
N ALA A 7 28.73 -21.59 -20.15
CA ALA A 7 27.74 -20.56 -20.43
C ALA A 7 27.09 -20.08 -19.13
N LYS A 8 27.28 -18.80 -18.82
CA LYS A 8 26.64 -18.08 -17.71
C LYS A 8 25.21 -17.72 -18.16
N GLY A 9 24.20 -18.20 -17.45
CA GLY A 9 22.79 -17.91 -17.74
C GLY A 9 22.49 -16.40 -17.69
N PRO A 10 21.54 -15.90 -18.50
CA PRO A 10 21.25 -14.48 -18.55
C PRO A 10 20.56 -14.06 -17.25
N SER A 11 21.23 -13.20 -16.49
CA SER A 11 20.60 -12.42 -15.42
C SER A 11 19.53 -11.55 -16.08
N SER A 12 18.26 -11.90 -15.90
CA SER A 12 17.12 -11.19 -16.46
C SER A 12 16.93 -9.85 -15.73
N ILE A 13 17.79 -8.88 -16.04
CA ILE A 13 17.45 -7.48 -15.85
C ILE A 13 16.33 -7.21 -16.84
N VAL A 14 15.09 -7.26 -16.36
CA VAL A 14 13.93 -6.84 -17.12
C VAL A 14 14.11 -5.34 -17.35
N THR A 15 14.40 -4.95 -18.59
CA THR A 15 14.58 -3.56 -18.97
C THR A 15 13.25 -2.84 -18.90
N VAL A 16 13.23 -1.65 -18.29
CA VAL A 16 12.04 -0.79 -18.10
C VAL A 16 11.29 -0.58 -19.42
N ASP A 17 12.02 -0.45 -20.53
CA ASP A 17 11.46 -0.25 -21.88
C ASP A 17 10.70 -1.47 -22.42
N ALA A 18 11.05 -2.68 -21.98
CA ALA A 18 10.34 -3.89 -22.38
C ALA A 18 8.98 -4.01 -21.68
N LEU A 19 8.90 -3.54 -20.42
CA LEU A 19 7.66 -3.56 -19.62
C LEU A 19 6.63 -2.55 -20.12
N GLN A 20 7.05 -1.40 -20.66
CA GLN A 20 6.15 -0.37 -21.18
C GLN A 20 5.31 -0.84 -22.39
N LYS A 21 5.71 -1.93 -23.06
CA LYS A 21 4.97 -2.51 -24.19
C LYS A 21 4.05 -3.66 -23.79
N GLU A 22 4.29 -4.29 -22.64
CA GLU A 22 3.52 -5.41 -22.13
C GLU A 22 2.26 -4.90 -21.42
N THR A 23 1.14 -5.61 -21.56
CA THR A 23 -0.10 -5.28 -20.83
C THR A 23 0.00 -5.69 -19.36
N ILE A 24 -0.74 -5.03 -18.46
CA ILE A 24 -0.78 -5.39 -17.02
C ILE A 24 -1.00 -6.90 -16.81
N THR A 25 -1.87 -7.51 -17.61
CA THR A 25 -2.17 -8.94 -17.53
C THR A 25 -0.96 -9.82 -17.83
N GLU A 26 -0.15 -9.46 -18.84
CA GLU A 26 1.06 -10.21 -19.21
C GLU A 26 2.11 -10.10 -18.10
N VAL A 27 2.30 -8.89 -17.56
CA VAL A 27 3.18 -8.65 -16.42
C VAL A 27 2.71 -9.46 -15.20
N ALA A 28 1.40 -9.45 -14.92
CA ALA A 28 0.84 -10.22 -13.82
C ALA A 28 1.12 -11.72 -13.98
N CYS A 29 0.83 -12.30 -15.15
CA CYS A 29 1.13 -13.70 -15.46
C CYS A 29 2.59 -14.08 -15.22
N LYS A 30 3.51 -13.16 -15.50
CA LYS A 30 4.95 -13.37 -15.38
C LYS A 30 5.46 -13.32 -13.94
N PHE A 31 4.83 -12.53 -13.07
CA PHE A 31 5.40 -12.20 -11.76
C PHE A 31 4.57 -12.63 -10.55
N TRP A 32 3.24 -12.69 -10.62
CA TRP A 32 2.44 -12.99 -9.41
C TRP A 32 1.07 -13.65 -9.64
N ALA A 33 0.49 -13.57 -10.84
CA ALA A 33 -0.90 -13.92 -11.04
C ALA A 33 -1.15 -15.40 -10.66
N PRO A 34 -2.21 -15.68 -9.88
CA PRO A 34 -2.45 -17.01 -9.31
C PRO A 34 -2.81 -18.06 -10.37
N PHE A 35 -3.30 -17.63 -11.53
CA PHE A 35 -3.62 -18.49 -12.66
C PHE A 35 -2.40 -18.83 -13.55
N SER A 36 -1.21 -18.33 -13.20
CA SER A 36 0.06 -18.72 -13.84
C SER A 36 0.81 -19.74 -12.98
N LYS A 37 1.52 -20.67 -13.64
CA LYS A 37 2.20 -21.80 -12.98
C LYS A 37 3.62 -21.49 -12.51
N SER A 38 4.26 -20.47 -13.08
CA SER A 38 5.65 -20.12 -12.80
C SER A 38 5.79 -18.61 -12.79
N HIS A 39 6.45 -18.09 -11.75
CA HIS A 39 6.67 -16.67 -11.57
C HIS A 39 8.16 -16.34 -11.53
N ALA A 40 8.52 -15.21 -12.12
CA ALA A 40 9.84 -14.61 -11.94
C ALA A 40 10.02 -14.10 -10.50
N ALA A 41 11.27 -13.87 -10.11
CA ALA A 41 11.58 -13.32 -8.79
C ALA A 41 10.99 -11.91 -8.60
N TYR A 42 10.73 -11.55 -7.35
CA TYR A 42 10.28 -10.21 -6.97
C TYR A 42 11.25 -9.13 -7.46
N SER A 43 10.69 -7.99 -7.89
CA SER A 43 11.43 -6.84 -8.39
C SER A 43 10.80 -5.56 -7.82
N ALA A 44 11.47 -4.92 -6.86
CA ALA A 44 11.02 -3.63 -6.32
C ALA A 44 10.88 -2.54 -7.41
N PRO A 45 11.81 -2.41 -8.39
CA PRO A 45 11.64 -1.46 -9.49
C PRO A 45 10.40 -1.70 -10.35
N LEU A 46 9.88 -2.93 -10.38
CA LEU A 46 8.63 -3.22 -11.10
C LEU A 46 7.44 -2.54 -10.43
N VAL A 47 7.38 -2.55 -9.10
CA VAL A 47 6.34 -1.87 -8.33
C VAL A 47 6.37 -0.36 -8.62
N ASP A 48 7.56 0.23 -8.64
CA ASP A 48 7.74 1.65 -8.97
C ASP A 48 7.28 1.94 -10.40
N THR A 49 7.63 1.07 -11.35
CA THR A 49 7.24 1.21 -12.76
C THR A 49 5.72 1.13 -12.93
N ILE A 50 5.06 0.15 -12.29
CA ILE A 50 3.60 -0.01 -12.31
C ILE A 50 2.94 1.23 -11.69
N TYR A 51 3.42 1.69 -10.55
CA TYR A 51 2.88 2.87 -9.90
C TYR A 51 2.97 4.12 -10.80
N GLN A 52 4.15 4.40 -11.36
CA GLN A 52 4.38 5.58 -12.18
C GLN A 52 3.62 5.53 -13.52
N HIS A 53 3.67 4.40 -14.23
CA HIS A 53 3.11 4.31 -15.60
C HIS A 53 1.67 3.83 -15.65
N GLU A 54 1.27 2.91 -14.76
CA GLU A 54 -0.06 2.32 -14.79
C GLU A 54 -1.04 3.07 -13.89
N MET A 55 -0.57 3.69 -12.79
CA MET A 55 -1.43 4.45 -11.87
C MET A 55 -1.32 5.96 -12.10
N ILE A 56 -0.14 6.56 -11.87
CA ILE A 56 0.03 8.03 -11.92
C ILE A 56 -0.17 8.57 -13.34
N ALA A 57 0.56 8.05 -14.33
CA ALA A 57 0.49 8.55 -15.71
C ALA A 57 -0.88 8.35 -16.37
N THR A 58 -1.72 7.45 -15.85
CA THR A 58 -3.09 7.25 -16.34
C THR A 58 -4.16 7.91 -15.47
N HIS A 59 -3.75 8.71 -14.48
CA HIS A 59 -4.64 9.36 -13.52
C HIS A 59 -5.57 8.37 -12.80
N PHE A 60 -5.00 7.27 -12.30
CA PHE A 60 -5.72 6.22 -11.57
C PHE A 60 -6.88 5.63 -12.37
N ASN A 61 -6.64 5.29 -13.64
CA ASN A 61 -7.66 4.72 -14.51
C ASN A 61 -8.33 3.49 -13.87
N PRO A 62 -9.65 3.52 -13.60
CA PRO A 62 -10.33 2.44 -12.87
C PRO A 62 -10.14 1.07 -13.52
N ARG A 63 -10.09 0.98 -14.86
CA ARG A 63 -9.89 -0.31 -15.56
C ARG A 63 -8.53 -0.92 -15.22
N LYS A 64 -7.47 -0.11 -15.14
CA LYS A 64 -6.13 -0.59 -14.80
C LYS A 64 -6.05 -1.07 -13.35
N ILE A 65 -6.68 -0.33 -12.43
CA ILE A 65 -6.73 -0.72 -11.01
C ILE A 65 -7.52 -2.02 -10.82
N ILE A 66 -8.68 -2.17 -11.47
CA ILE A 66 -9.47 -3.41 -11.46
C ILE A 66 -8.64 -4.59 -12.00
N MET A 67 -7.86 -4.39 -13.07
CA MET A 67 -7.00 -5.46 -13.60
C MET A 67 -5.91 -5.89 -12.61
N LEU A 68 -5.31 -4.95 -11.88
CA LEU A 68 -4.36 -5.26 -10.82
C LEU A 68 -5.03 -6.03 -9.67
N GLU A 69 -6.25 -5.64 -9.28
CA GLU A 69 -7.03 -6.33 -8.24
C GLU A 69 -7.35 -7.77 -8.67
N PHE A 70 -7.90 -7.93 -9.88
CA PHE A 70 -8.27 -9.23 -10.43
C PHE A 70 -7.09 -10.21 -10.48
N SER A 71 -5.89 -9.68 -10.70
CA SER A 71 -4.65 -10.46 -10.70
C SER A 71 -4.07 -10.76 -9.31
N GLN A 72 -4.72 -10.33 -8.22
CA GLN A 72 -4.28 -10.43 -6.83
C GLN A 72 -2.94 -9.73 -6.57
N TYR A 73 -2.75 -8.54 -7.13
CA TYR A 73 -1.50 -7.78 -7.00
C TYR A 73 -1.11 -7.51 -5.53
N LEU A 74 -2.10 -7.23 -4.67
CA LEU A 74 -1.87 -6.98 -3.25
C LEU A 74 -1.37 -8.25 -2.52
N GLU A 75 -2.11 -9.34 -2.67
CA GLU A 75 -1.91 -10.58 -1.91
C GLU A 75 -0.74 -11.41 -2.42
N CYS A 76 -0.47 -11.37 -3.72
CA CYS A 76 0.55 -12.20 -4.35
C CYS A 76 1.86 -11.45 -4.63
N TYR A 77 1.87 -10.12 -4.69
CA TYR A 77 3.10 -9.36 -5.03
C TYR A 77 3.46 -8.27 -4.03
N LEU A 78 2.53 -7.40 -3.63
CA LEU A 78 2.86 -6.25 -2.78
C LEU A 78 3.12 -6.66 -1.34
N TRP A 79 2.14 -7.28 -0.67
CA TRP A 79 2.22 -7.54 0.78
C TRP A 79 3.25 -8.60 1.16
N PRO A 80 3.38 -9.73 0.45
CA PRO A 80 4.39 -10.73 0.80
C PRO A 80 5.83 -10.20 0.75
N ASN A 81 6.08 -9.25 -0.15
CA ASN A 81 7.40 -8.65 -0.39
C ASN A 81 7.55 -7.25 0.25
N TYR A 82 6.58 -6.80 1.06
CA TYR A 82 6.68 -5.52 1.74
C TYR A 82 7.73 -5.61 2.86
N THR A 83 8.64 -4.62 2.89
CA THR A 83 9.60 -4.40 3.98
C THR A 83 9.54 -2.93 4.41
N GLU A 84 10.19 -2.61 5.53
CA GLU A 84 10.21 -1.23 6.05
C GLU A 84 10.92 -0.25 5.09
N GLU A 85 11.85 -0.75 4.30
CA GLU A 85 12.64 -0.05 3.28
C GLU A 85 11.93 0.08 1.92
N ALA A 86 10.69 -0.42 1.79
CA ALA A 86 9.95 -0.35 0.53
C ALA A 86 9.84 1.10 0.01
N SER A 87 9.68 1.30 -1.29
CA SER A 87 9.52 2.65 -1.84
C SER A 87 8.19 3.29 -1.43
N GLU A 88 8.06 4.62 -1.57
CA GLU A 88 6.77 5.30 -1.38
C GLU A 88 5.73 4.82 -2.40
N ALA A 89 6.15 4.52 -3.63
CA ALA A 89 5.31 3.92 -4.66
C ALA A 89 4.74 2.56 -4.24
N HIS A 90 5.51 1.73 -3.52
CA HIS A 90 5.02 0.47 -2.97
C HIS A 90 3.96 0.71 -1.89
N VAL A 91 4.21 1.63 -0.96
CA VAL A 91 3.24 1.99 0.09
C VAL A 91 1.94 2.53 -0.53
N MET A 92 2.05 3.45 -1.48
CA MET A 92 0.91 4.02 -2.19
C MET A 92 0.17 2.98 -3.02
N SER A 93 0.87 2.06 -3.67
CA SER A 93 0.25 0.94 -4.39
C SER A 93 -0.61 0.10 -3.44
N ILE A 94 -0.12 -0.23 -2.24
CA ILE A 94 -0.92 -0.96 -1.23
C ILE A 94 -2.18 -0.16 -0.85
N VAL A 95 -2.04 1.14 -0.57
CA VAL A 95 -3.16 2.04 -0.24
C VAL A 95 -4.25 2.01 -1.33
N ILE A 96 -3.84 2.10 -2.60
CA ILE A 96 -4.76 2.10 -3.74
C ILE A 96 -5.47 0.75 -3.88
N MET A 97 -4.74 -0.36 -3.76
CA MET A 97 -5.34 -1.69 -3.83
C MET A 97 -6.33 -1.95 -2.68
N LEU A 98 -6.03 -1.47 -1.47
CA LEU A 98 -6.94 -1.55 -0.34
C LEU A 98 -8.23 -0.77 -0.60
N ASN A 99 -8.12 0.48 -1.05
CA ASN A 99 -9.28 1.30 -1.39
C ASN A 99 -10.14 0.65 -2.48
N GLU A 100 -9.51 0.02 -3.47
CA GLU A 100 -10.21 -0.72 -4.51
C GLU A 100 -11.03 -1.89 -3.93
N LYS A 101 -10.43 -2.67 -3.02
CA LYS A 101 -11.14 -3.75 -2.33
C LYS A 101 -12.34 -3.25 -1.53
N PHE A 102 -12.18 -2.12 -0.82
CA PHE A 102 -13.31 -1.48 -0.14
C PHE A 102 -14.41 -1.05 -1.12
N ARG A 103 -14.03 -0.48 -2.27
CA ARG A 103 -14.99 -0.06 -3.30
C ARG A 103 -15.79 -1.25 -3.86
N GLU A 104 -15.12 -2.37 -4.09
CA GLU A 104 -15.72 -3.62 -4.59
C GLU A 104 -16.36 -4.48 -3.48
N ARG A 105 -16.31 -4.02 -2.21
CA ARG A 105 -16.82 -4.73 -1.02
C ARG A 105 -16.19 -6.11 -0.82
N ILE A 106 -14.92 -6.23 -1.17
CA ILE A 106 -14.09 -7.41 -0.94
C ILE A 106 -13.39 -7.27 0.41
N ASP A 107 -13.16 -8.38 1.10
CA ASP A 107 -12.39 -8.36 2.34
C ASP A 107 -10.97 -7.86 2.11
N ALA A 108 -10.67 -6.69 2.68
CA ALA A 108 -9.44 -5.95 2.44
C ALA A 108 -8.30 -6.35 3.41
N TRP A 109 -8.62 -6.92 4.58
CA TRP A 109 -7.65 -7.05 5.68
C TRP A 109 -7.03 -8.43 5.82
N GLN A 110 -7.59 -9.46 5.18
CA GLN A 110 -7.17 -10.86 5.36
C GLN A 110 -5.68 -11.11 5.07
N CYS A 111 -5.11 -10.46 4.05
CA CYS A 111 -3.70 -10.65 3.72
C CYS A 111 -2.78 -10.10 4.83
N PHE A 112 -3.18 -9.01 5.48
CA PHE A 112 -2.45 -8.42 6.61
C PHE A 112 -2.59 -9.27 7.87
N VAL A 113 -3.78 -9.82 8.13
CA VAL A 113 -4.00 -10.73 9.27
C VAL A 113 -3.13 -11.98 9.15
N LYS A 114 -2.95 -12.52 7.93
CA LYS A 114 -2.09 -13.68 7.68
C LYS A 114 -0.60 -13.41 7.90
N LYS A 115 -0.13 -12.18 7.65
CA LYS A 115 1.26 -11.76 7.84
C LYS A 115 1.30 -10.35 8.44
N PRO A 116 1.12 -10.20 9.77
CA PRO A 116 0.93 -8.90 10.41
C PRO A 116 2.23 -8.17 10.75
N GLU A 117 3.39 -8.82 10.60
CA GLU A 117 4.70 -8.37 11.08
C GLU A 117 5.04 -6.92 10.74
N HIS A 118 4.77 -6.50 9.50
CA HIS A 118 5.09 -5.16 9.01
C HIS A 118 3.90 -4.19 9.02
N PHE A 119 2.74 -4.58 9.56
CA PHE A 119 1.51 -3.78 9.47
C PHE A 119 1.64 -2.45 10.22
N SER A 120 2.23 -2.45 11.42
CA SER A 120 2.44 -1.22 12.19
C SER A 120 3.36 -0.25 11.46
N SER A 121 4.46 -0.75 10.87
CA SER A 121 5.38 0.06 10.06
C SER A 121 4.69 0.63 8.81
N PHE A 122 3.86 -0.17 8.14
CA PHE A 122 3.05 0.30 7.01
C PHE A 122 2.12 1.45 7.40
N ILE A 123 1.33 1.31 8.47
CA ILE A 123 0.43 2.40 8.94
C ILE A 123 1.23 3.66 9.27
N TYR A 124 2.34 3.52 10.00
CA TYR A 124 3.20 4.66 10.33
C TYR A 124 3.70 5.38 9.07
N ARG A 125 4.12 4.62 8.05
CA ARG A 125 4.55 5.20 6.78
C ARG A 125 3.41 5.88 6.02
N VAL A 126 2.20 5.34 6.04
CA VAL A 126 1.03 6.01 5.44
C VAL A 126 0.72 7.32 6.17
N LEU A 127 0.82 7.37 7.50
CA LEU A 127 0.63 8.62 8.27
C LEU A 127 1.74 9.64 8.00
N LYS A 128 2.99 9.21 7.87
CA LYS A 128 4.08 10.09 7.42
C LYS A 128 3.78 10.63 6.01
N LEU A 129 3.30 9.75 5.15
CA LEU A 129 2.76 10.09 3.84
C LEU A 129 1.37 10.73 3.89
N SER A 130 0.81 11.15 5.03
CA SER A 130 -0.37 12.02 5.01
C SER A 130 0.01 13.47 5.31
N LEU A 131 1.19 13.68 5.92
CA LEU A 131 1.69 14.98 6.36
C LEU A 131 2.52 15.73 5.31
N ASP A 132 3.00 15.05 4.26
CA ASP A 132 3.71 15.74 3.17
C ASP A 132 2.74 16.46 2.21
N GLU A 133 2.64 17.78 2.36
CA GLU A 133 1.76 18.63 1.57
C GLU A 133 2.39 19.08 0.24
N THR A 134 3.69 18.85 0.04
CA THR A 134 4.46 19.50 -1.03
C THR A 134 4.80 18.60 -2.20
N SER A 135 5.05 17.31 -1.95
CA SER A 135 5.54 16.39 -2.99
C SER A 135 4.43 15.61 -3.70
N ARG A 136 3.23 15.54 -3.10
CA ARG A 136 2.14 14.67 -3.55
C ARG A 136 1.05 15.39 -4.32
N SER A 137 0.48 14.68 -5.30
CA SER A 137 -0.71 15.14 -6.01
C SER A 137 -1.97 15.04 -5.14
N ASN A 138 -2.98 15.84 -5.47
CA ASN A 138 -4.29 15.79 -4.81
C ASN A 138 -4.95 14.40 -4.90
N ALA A 139 -4.69 13.66 -5.98
CA ALA A 139 -5.24 12.32 -6.17
C ALA A 139 -4.62 11.31 -5.19
N GLU A 140 -3.31 11.39 -4.94
CA GLU A 140 -2.64 10.57 -3.93
C GLU A 140 -3.12 10.93 -2.51
N GLN A 141 -3.23 12.23 -2.20
CA GLN A 141 -3.78 12.67 -0.91
C GLN A 141 -5.21 12.16 -0.69
N CYS A 142 -6.06 12.22 -1.71
CA CYS A 142 -7.40 11.66 -1.67
C CYS A 142 -7.40 10.14 -1.41
N ALA A 143 -6.49 9.39 -2.04
CA ALA A 143 -6.34 7.96 -1.80
C ALA A 143 -5.91 7.66 -0.35
N ILE A 144 -4.96 8.42 0.20
CA ILE A 144 -4.53 8.28 1.60
C ILE A 144 -5.68 8.58 2.56
N VAL A 145 -6.40 9.69 2.36
CA VAL A 145 -7.55 10.06 3.20
C VAL A 145 -8.63 8.99 3.13
N THR A 146 -8.94 8.48 1.94
CA THR A 146 -9.91 7.39 1.75
C THR A 146 -9.49 6.14 2.52
N PHE A 147 -8.20 5.79 2.45
CA PHE A 147 -7.67 4.66 3.19
C PHE A 147 -7.76 4.85 4.71
N LEU A 148 -7.45 6.05 5.22
CA LEU A 148 -7.58 6.36 6.65
C LEU A 148 -9.04 6.27 7.11
N VAL A 149 -9.99 6.78 6.33
CA VAL A 149 -11.43 6.64 6.61
C VAL A 149 -11.81 5.17 6.68
N ASN A 150 -11.41 4.37 5.69
CA ASN A 150 -11.66 2.93 5.69
C ASN A 150 -11.02 2.22 6.89
N SER A 151 -9.82 2.63 7.30
CA SER A 151 -9.13 2.08 8.46
C SER A 151 -9.86 2.38 9.78
N PHE A 152 -10.34 3.61 9.97
CA PHE A 152 -11.16 3.97 11.14
C PHE A 152 -12.53 3.29 11.14
N ASN A 153 -13.09 3.00 9.97
CA ASN A 153 -14.33 2.24 9.83
C ASN A 153 -14.14 0.72 10.02
N SER A 154 -12.91 0.24 10.11
CA SER A 154 -12.56 -1.18 10.27
C SER A 154 -11.91 -1.47 11.63
N VAL A 155 -12.20 -0.66 12.65
CA VAL A 155 -11.66 -0.84 14.01
C VAL A 155 -12.13 -2.14 14.66
N GLU A 156 -13.12 -2.84 14.11
CA GLU A 156 -13.48 -4.19 14.53
C GLU A 156 -12.36 -5.22 14.30
N VAL A 157 -11.46 -4.97 13.35
CA VAL A 157 -10.31 -5.83 13.06
C VAL A 157 -9.17 -5.50 14.02
N ASP A 158 -8.72 -6.48 14.80
CA ASP A 158 -7.79 -6.26 15.92
C ASP A 158 -6.48 -5.56 15.53
N ILE A 159 -5.84 -5.98 14.43
CA ILE A 159 -4.59 -5.36 13.95
C ILE A 159 -4.79 -3.90 13.54
N VAL A 160 -5.95 -3.56 12.96
CA VAL A 160 -6.31 -2.20 12.55
C VAL A 160 -6.61 -1.37 13.79
N ARG A 161 -7.43 -1.90 14.70
CA ARG A 161 -7.78 -1.29 15.99
C ARG A 161 -6.55 -0.86 16.77
N GLU A 162 -5.55 -1.73 16.86
CA GLU A 162 -4.32 -1.47 17.61
C GLU A 162 -3.60 -0.22 17.09
N GLN A 163 -3.56 -0.01 15.77
CA GLN A 163 -2.91 1.17 15.19
C GLN A 163 -3.81 2.40 15.24
N MET A 164 -5.10 2.27 14.94
CA MET A 164 -6.05 3.40 14.92
C MET A 164 -6.31 3.99 16.31
N ASN A 165 -6.37 3.16 17.37
CA ASN A 165 -6.56 3.63 18.74
C ASN A 165 -5.45 4.58 19.22
N LYS A 166 -4.23 4.44 18.70
CA LYS A 166 -3.10 5.33 19.03
C LYS A 166 -3.38 6.77 18.55
N LEU A 167 -4.20 6.94 17.52
CA LEU A 167 -4.55 8.23 16.90
C LEU A 167 -5.77 8.90 17.53
N THR A 168 -6.57 8.15 18.30
CA THR A 168 -7.78 8.64 18.98
C THR A 168 -7.62 8.67 20.50
N HIS A 169 -6.44 8.30 21.01
CA HIS A 169 -6.16 8.29 22.43
C HIS A 169 -6.19 9.70 23.02
N MET A 170 -6.59 9.82 24.29
CA MET A 170 -6.70 11.11 25.00
C MET A 170 -5.40 11.93 24.98
N SER A 171 -4.25 11.26 24.84
CA SER A 171 -2.95 11.91 24.71
C SER A 171 -2.87 12.88 23.53
N ILE A 172 -3.69 12.76 22.47
CA ILE A 172 -3.66 13.72 21.37
C ILE A 172 -4.04 15.14 21.82
N TRP A 173 -4.78 15.27 22.94
CA TRP A 173 -5.16 16.56 23.51
C TRP A 173 -3.97 17.35 24.06
N THR A 174 -2.79 16.74 24.20
CA THR A 174 -1.56 17.50 24.51
C THR A 174 -1.21 18.50 23.42
N ASN A 175 -1.70 18.27 22.19
CA ASN A 175 -1.47 19.15 21.04
C ASN A 175 -2.54 20.25 20.90
N LEU A 176 -3.55 20.29 21.77
CA LEU A 176 -4.51 21.40 21.83
C LEU A 176 -3.89 22.63 22.47
N LEU A 177 -4.43 23.82 22.15
CA LEU A 177 -4.07 25.04 22.84
C LEU A 177 -4.39 24.92 24.34
N PRO A 178 -3.50 25.39 25.25
CA PRO A 178 -3.70 25.22 26.68
C PRO A 178 -5.07 25.69 27.20
N SER A 179 -5.56 26.83 26.70
CA SER A 179 -6.88 27.36 27.05
C SER A 179 -8.03 26.43 26.64
N GLN A 180 -8.03 25.94 25.40
CA GLN A 180 -9.05 25.00 24.91
C GLN A 180 -9.03 23.69 25.70
N ARG A 181 -7.82 23.22 26.03
CA ARG A 181 -7.64 22.00 26.81
C ARG A 181 -8.20 22.17 28.23
N GLU A 182 -7.89 23.29 28.89
CA GLU A 182 -8.41 23.62 30.22
C GLU A 182 -9.93 23.78 30.23
N ASP A 183 -10.53 24.38 29.19
CA ASP A 183 -11.98 24.49 29.04
C ASP A 183 -12.64 23.11 28.91
N MET A 184 -12.08 22.23 28.07
CA MET A 184 -12.60 20.87 27.87
C MET A 184 -12.52 20.04 29.16
N PHE A 185 -11.45 20.17 29.95
CA PHE A 185 -11.32 19.52 31.25
C PHE A 185 -12.13 20.19 32.36
N GLY A 186 -12.29 21.51 32.30
CA GLY A 186 -13.08 22.31 33.24
C GLY A 186 -14.57 22.03 33.15
N GLY A 187 -15.09 21.83 31.93
CA GLY A 187 -16.48 21.45 31.68
C GLY A 187 -16.86 20.07 32.24
N SER A 188 -15.90 19.16 32.45
CA SER A 188 -16.15 17.85 33.07
C SER A 188 -16.29 17.89 34.60
N LYS A 189 -16.06 19.04 35.26
CA LYS A 189 -16.21 19.17 36.73
C LYS A 189 -17.68 19.23 37.21
N VAL A 190 -18.67 19.16 36.33
CA VAL A 190 -20.10 19.28 36.67
C VAL A 190 -20.84 17.93 36.72
N CYS A 191 -20.19 16.81 36.38
CA CYS A 191 -20.78 15.47 36.48
C CYS A 191 -19.92 14.51 37.32
N CYS A 192 -19.77 14.81 38.61
CA CYS A 192 -19.47 13.86 39.68
C CYS A 192 -20.18 14.32 40.95
#